data_AF-A0A6G1KT47-F1
#
_entry.id   AF-A0A6G1KT47-F1
#
_cell.length_a   1.000
_cell.length_b   1.000
_cell.length_c   1.000
_cell.angle_alpha   90.00
_cell.angle_beta   90.00
_cell.angle_gamma   90.00
#
_symmetry.space_group_name_H-M   'P 1'
#
loop_
_entity.id
_entity.type
_entity.pdbx_description
1 polymer ?
#
loop_
_entity_poly.entity_id
_entity_poly.type
_entity_poly.pdbx_seq_one_letter_code
_entity_poly.pdbx_strand_id
1 'polypeptide(L)' 'MGNNVMFTPGARTFWHTHERGQILTVTLGSGLICSRGQQPRRLQVGDVVHIPAGETHWHGGGGGTCMAHTAISLGSE' A
#
# COMPACT_ATOMS: atom_id res chain seq x y z
N MET A 1 -8.37 -9.19 9.36
CA MET A 1 -8.88 -7.98 10.05
C MET A 1 -8.53 -6.79 9.17
N GLY A 2 -9.44 -5.84 8.94
CA GLY A 2 -9.17 -4.69 8.06
C GLY A 2 -8.56 -3.53 8.86
N ASN A 3 -7.41 -3.03 8.44
CA ASN A 3 -6.72 -1.91 9.10
C ASN A 3 -6.82 -0.65 8.23
N ASN A 4 -7.17 0.48 8.82
CA ASN A 4 -7.12 1.77 8.13
C ASN A 4 -5.81 2.48 8.50
N VAL A 5 -5.00 2.82 7.50
CA VAL A 5 -3.67 3.40 7.70
C VAL A 5 -3.57 4.71 6.95
N MET A 6 -3.02 5.75 7.60
CA MET A 6 -2.77 7.05 7.00
C MET A 6 -1.27 7.35 6.96
N PHE A 7 -0.82 7.87 5.83
CA PHE A 7 0.54 8.31 5.59
C PHE A 7 0.56 9.82 5.31
N THR A 8 1.45 10.53 5.99
CA THR A 8 1.84 11.89 5.64
C THR A 8 2.68 11.90 4.35
N PRO A 9 2.96 13.08 3.74
CA PRO A 9 3.78 13.14 2.53
C PRO A 9 5.15 12.50 2.74
N GLY A 10 5.54 11.61 1.82
CA GLY A 10 6.79 10.86 1.87
C GLY A 10 6.84 9.71 2.89
N ALA A 11 5.89 9.61 3.82
CA ALA A 11 5.83 8.48 4.74
C ALA A 11 5.40 7.20 4.01
N ARG A 12 6.06 6.09 4.30
CA ARG A 12 5.76 4.78 3.73
C ARG A 12 6.11 3.66 4.69
N THR A 13 5.58 2.47 4.44
CA THR A 13 6.06 1.26 5.10
C THR A 13 7.51 0.98 4.74
N PHE A 14 8.20 0.19 5.57
CA PHE A 14 9.39 -0.52 5.12
C PHE A 14 9.01 -1.54 4.04
N TRP A 15 10.04 -2.08 3.38
CA TRP A 15 9.85 -3.24 2.51
C TRP A 15 9.36 -4.41 3.35
N HIS A 16 8.29 -5.06 2.91
CA HIS A 16 7.71 -6.21 3.58
C HIS A 16 7.03 -7.15 2.57
N THR A 17 6.55 -8.30 3.04
CA THR A 17 5.84 -9.30 2.24
C THR A 17 4.71 -9.89 3.06
N HIS A 18 3.68 -10.43 2.40
CA HIS A 18 2.54 -11.10 3.04
C HIS A 18 2.45 -12.54 2.53
N GLU A 19 2.28 -13.49 3.45
CA GLU A 19 2.27 -14.92 3.10
C GLU A 19 1.16 -15.26 2.10
N ARG A 20 -0.05 -14.71 2.27
CA ARG A 20 -1.18 -14.96 1.34
C ARG A 20 -1.62 -13.72 0.55
N GLY A 21 -0.77 -12.68 0.55
CA GLY A 21 -1.01 -11.44 -0.19
C GLY A 21 -1.82 -10.41 0.60
N GLN A 22 -2.08 -9.27 -0.05
CA GLN A 22 -2.76 -8.14 0.55
C GLN A 22 -3.63 -7.40 -0.48
N ILE A 23 -4.75 -6.88 -0.02
CA ILE A 23 -5.61 -5.97 -0.78
C ILE A 23 -5.59 -4.60 -0.12
N LEU A 24 -5.33 -3.56 -0.92
CA LEU A 24 -5.44 -2.16 -0.48
C LEU A 24 -6.59 -1.48 -1.22
N THR A 25 -7.38 -0.68 -0.51
CA THR A 25 -8.37 0.22 -1.10
C THR A 25 -8.08 1.64 -0.64
N VAL A 26 -7.76 2.53 -1.58
CA VAL A 26 -7.40 3.91 -1.25
C VAL A 26 -8.65 4.72 -0.96
N THR A 27 -8.70 5.35 0.20
CA THR A 27 -9.86 6.08 0.72
C THR A 27 -9.65 7.58 0.77
N LEU A 28 -8.40 8.07 0.75
CA LEU A 28 -8.08 9.49 0.74
C LEU A 28 -6.75 9.78 0.03
N GLY A 29 -6.70 10.90 -0.70
CA GLY A 29 -5.47 11.49 -1.21
C GLY A 29 -4.80 10.70 -2.35
N SER A 30 -3.47 10.81 -2.44
CA SER A 30 -2.68 10.08 -3.43
C SER A 30 -1.37 9.58 -2.86
N GLY A 31 -1.02 8.36 -3.24
CA GLY A 31 0.12 7.65 -2.70
C GLY A 31 0.97 6.98 -3.77
N LEU A 32 1.90 6.17 -3.30
CA LEU A 32 2.75 5.33 -4.13
C LEU A 32 2.76 3.92 -3.56
N ILE A 33 2.91 2.94 -4.44
CA ILE A 33 3.27 1.56 -4.11
C ILE A 33 4.38 1.12 -5.04
N CYS A 34 5.29 0.30 -4.55
CA CYS A 34 6.40 -0.21 -5.33
C CYS A 34 6.69 -1.65 -4.98
N SER A 35 6.74 -2.50 -5.99
CA SER A 35 7.24 -3.87 -5.91
C SER A 35 8.76 -3.86 -6.08
N ARG A 36 9.47 -4.73 -5.37
CA ARG A 36 10.93 -4.76 -5.39
C ARG A 36 11.46 -4.96 -6.82
N GLY A 37 12.37 -4.09 -7.25
CA GLY A 37 12.96 -4.12 -8.60
C GLY A 37 12.12 -3.43 -9.68
N GLN A 38 10.93 -2.92 -9.35
CA GLN A 38 10.08 -2.17 -10.27
C GLN A 38 10.13 -0.66 -9.95
N GLN A 39 9.59 0.16 -10.86
CA GLN A 39 9.37 1.57 -10.58
C GLN A 39 8.11 1.75 -9.71
N PRO A 40 8.09 2.71 -8.77
CA PRO A 40 6.89 3.03 -8.02
C PRO A 40 5.74 3.46 -8.93
N ARG A 41 4.53 2.96 -8.64
CA ARG A 41 3.30 3.37 -9.32
C ARG A 41 2.42 4.23 -8.42
N ARG A 42 1.69 5.16 -9.04
CA ARG A 42 0.77 6.05 -8.34
C ARG A 42 -0.51 5.34 -7.91
N LEU A 43 -1.02 5.76 -6.76
CA LEU A 43 -2.32 5.40 -6.22
C LEU A 43 -3.18 6.64 -5.99
N GLN A 44 -4.48 6.53 -6.23
CA GLN A 44 -5.48 7.57 -6.00
C GLN A 44 -6.76 6.99 -5.39
N VAL A 45 -7.61 7.85 -4.82
CA VAL A 45 -8.89 7.46 -4.21
C VAL A 45 -9.72 6.60 -5.17
N GLY A 46 -10.23 5.48 -4.66
CA GLY A 46 -11.01 4.51 -5.43
C GLY A 46 -10.17 3.38 -6.04
N ASP A 47 -8.84 3.51 -6.11
CA ASP A 47 -7.98 2.42 -6.55
C ASP A 47 -8.08 1.24 -5.58
N VAL A 48 -8.24 0.04 -6.15
CA VAL A 48 -8.11 -1.23 -5.47
C VAL A 48 -6.86 -1.93 -5.98
N VAL A 49 -5.99 -2.31 -5.07
CA VAL A 49 -4.72 -2.95 -5.36
C VAL A 49 -4.73 -4.34 -4.79
N HIS A 50 -4.48 -5.34 -5.63
CA HIS A 50 -4.11 -6.68 -5.17
C HIS A 50 -2.59 -6.83 -5.25
N ILE A 51 -2.01 -7.28 -4.14
CA ILE A 51 -0.59 -7.59 -3.99
C ILE A 51 -0.50 -9.11 -3.76
N PRO A 52 0.03 -9.87 -4.74
CA PRO A 52 0.14 -11.32 -4.64
C PRO A 52 0.94 -11.80 -3.43
N ALA A 53 0.67 -13.04 -3.02
CA ALA A 53 1.42 -13.77 -2.02
C ALA A 53 2.93 -13.76 -2.31
N GLY A 54 3.74 -13.48 -1.29
CA GLY A 54 5.20 -13.48 -1.38
C GLY A 54 5.82 -12.25 -2.06
N GLU A 55 5.03 -11.36 -2.66
CA GLU A 55 5.56 -10.16 -3.30
C GLU A 55 6.15 -9.19 -2.27
N THR A 56 7.43 -8.85 -2.43
CA THR A 56 8.06 -7.83 -1.58
C THR A 56 7.78 -6.43 -2.10
N HIS A 57 7.20 -5.59 -1.26
CA HIS A 57 6.72 -4.27 -1.67
C HIS A 57 6.76 -3.24 -0.51
N TRP A 58 6.51 -1.98 -0.84
CA TRP A 58 6.14 -0.93 0.11
C TRP A 58 5.02 -0.08 -0.46
N HIS A 59 4.25 0.57 0.42
CA HIS A 59 3.25 1.57 0.04
C HIS A 59 3.26 2.74 1.02
N GLY A 60 2.77 3.90 0.58
CA GLY A 60 2.79 5.12 1.40
C GLY A 60 2.22 6.35 0.70
N GLY A 61 2.38 7.51 1.35
CA GLY A 61 2.05 8.82 0.80
C GLY A 61 2.96 9.17 -0.39
N GLY A 62 2.47 10.04 -1.26
CA GLY A 62 3.27 10.61 -2.35
C GLY A 62 4.28 11.63 -1.84
N GLY A 63 5.21 12.07 -2.70
CA GLY A 63 6.27 13.00 -2.30
C GLY A 63 5.79 14.33 -1.71
N GLY A 64 4.58 14.77 -2.05
CA GLY A 64 3.94 15.98 -1.51
C GLY A 64 2.50 15.78 -1.05
N THR A 65 2.01 14.54 -0.95
CA THR A 65 0.59 14.25 -0.70
C THR A 65 0.41 13.18 0.36
N CYS A 66 -0.53 13.40 1.27
CA CYS A 66 -1.00 12.35 2.17
C CYS A 66 -1.77 11.28 1.39
N MET A 67 -1.85 10.08 1.97
CA MET A 67 -2.69 8.99 1.48
C MET A 67 -3.25 8.19 2.65
N ALA A 68 -4.50 7.77 2.56
CA ALA A 68 -5.06 6.75 3.46
C ALA A 68 -5.65 5.59 2.67
N HIS A 69 -5.55 4.39 3.23
CA HIS A 69 -6.13 3.20 2.65
C HIS A 69 -6.63 2.23 3.73
N THR A 70 -7.65 1.44 3.37
CA THR A 70 -7.95 0.20 4.09
C THR A 70 -7.07 -0.91 3.55
N ALA A 71 -6.42 -1.65 4.44
CA ALA A 71 -5.60 -2.82 4.13
C ALA A 71 -6.28 -4.08 4.65
N ILE A 72 -6.35 -5.10 3.81
CA ILE A 72 -6.79 -6.45 4.16
C ILE A 72 -5.65 -7.39 3.80
N SER A 73 -4.86 -7.78 4.81
CA SER A 73 -3.87 -8.85 4.67
C SER A 73 -4.59 -10.20 4.75
N LEU A 74 -4.23 -11.11 3.85
CA LEU A 74 -4.78 -12.46 3.81
C LEU A 74 -3.82 -13.38 4.57
N GLY A 75 -4.32 -14.09 5.59
CA GLY A 75 -3.51 -14.95 6.46
C GLY A 75 -3.08 -14.28 7.77
N SER A 76 -2.20 -14.95 8.52
CA SER A 76 -1.52 -14.35 9.67
C SER A 76 -0.51 -13.32 9.18
N GLU A 77 -0.41 -12.20 9.90
CA GLU A 77 0.63 -11.19 9.70
C GLU A 77 2.00 -11.69 10.14
#